data_AF-A0A075JSL7-F1
#
_entry.id   AF-A0A075JSL7-F1
#
_cell.length_a   1.000
_cell.length_b   1.000
_cell.length_c   1.000
_cell.angle_alpha   90.00
_cell.angle_beta   90.00
_cell.angle_gamma   90.00
#
_symmetry.space_group_name_H-M   'P 1'
#
loop_
_entity.id
_entity.type
_entity.pdbx_description
1 polymer ?
#
loop_
_entity_poly.entity_id
_entity_poly.type
_entity_poly.pdbx_seq_one_letter_code
_entity_poly.pdbx_strand_id
1 'polypeptide(L)'
;MPFLFNYIETSFASGSILAFTGTFLFVVLAGIVSTKSKLYIIFLINILTIFISVALGKRFITPPNEIWFNPFGMNFAIIFTGIIIFIGLIIVRFVSLKK
;
A
#
# COMPACT_ATOMS: atom_id res chain seq x y z
N MET A 1 -5.55 0.68 -0.21
CA MET A 1 -4.27 1.35 -0.54
C MET A 1 -4.32 2.88 -0.56
N PRO A 2 -5.45 3.62 -0.67
CA PRO A 2 -5.35 5.09 -0.71
C PRO A 2 -4.94 5.69 0.62
N PHE A 3 -5.57 5.21 1.70
CA PHE A 3 -5.31 5.67 3.06
C PHE A 3 -3.98 5.16 3.62
N LEU A 4 -3.44 4.05 3.10
CA LEU A 4 -2.19 3.50 3.59
C LEU A 4 -1.00 4.38 3.17
N PHE A 5 -1.06 4.96 1.97
CA PHE A 5 -0.02 5.87 1.50
C PHE A 5 0.00 7.17 2.31
N ASN A 6 -1.16 7.78 2.54
CA ASN A 6 -1.28 8.95 3.41
C ASN A 6 -0.84 8.64 4.85
N TYR A 7 -1.18 7.44 5.36
CA TYR A 7 -0.71 6.97 6.67
C TYR A 7 0.82 6.84 6.73
N ILE A 8 1.45 6.30 5.68
CA ILE A 8 2.91 6.21 5.59
C ILE A 8 3.54 7.60 5.59
N GLU A 9 3.03 8.51 4.76
CA GLU A 9 3.58 9.87 4.63
C GLU A 9 3.47 10.68 5.93
N THR A 10 2.30 10.71 6.55
CA THR A 10 2.08 11.43 7.82
C THR A 10 2.90 10.83 8.97
N SER A 11 3.06 9.51 8.99
CA SER A 11 3.88 8.82 9.99
C SER A 11 5.38 9.04 9.75
N PHE A 12 5.82 9.10 8.49
CA PHE A 12 7.21 9.38 8.12
C PHE A 12 7.58 10.85 8.43
N ALA A 13 6.68 11.79 8.12
CA ALA A 13 6.87 13.21 8.44
C ALA A 13 6.94 13.47 9.96
N SER A 14 6.32 12.62 10.78
CA SER A 14 6.41 12.67 12.25
C SER A 14 7.57 11.87 12.84
N GLY A 15 8.43 11.27 12.01
CA GLY A 15 9.58 10.47 12.46
C GLY A 15 9.18 9.14 13.11
N SER A 16 7.96 8.68 12.90
CA SER A 16 7.38 7.54 13.59
C SER A 16 7.55 6.23 12.80
N ILE A 17 8.12 5.22 13.46
CA ILE A 17 8.26 3.84 12.93
C ILE A 17 6.91 3.14 12.70
N LEU A 18 5.83 3.66 13.29
CA LEU A 18 4.47 3.12 13.16
C LEU A 18 4.02 2.98 11.70
N ALA A 19 4.52 3.83 10.80
CA ALA A 19 4.27 3.74 9.35
C ALA A 19 4.49 2.32 8.80
N PHE A 20 5.66 1.75 9.13
CA PHE A 20 6.10 0.46 8.64
C PHE A 20 5.38 -0.68 9.36
N THR A 21 5.22 -0.58 10.68
CA THR A 21 4.53 -1.60 11.48
C THR A 21 3.05 -1.73 11.09
N GLY A 22 2.34 -0.60 10.93
CA GLY A 22 0.94 -0.59 10.51
C GLY A 22 0.75 -1.12 9.10
N THR A 23 1.66 -0.76 8.18
CA THR A 23 1.67 -1.28 6.81
C THR A 23 1.92 -2.79 6.78
N PHE A 24 2.88 -3.27 7.58
CA PHE A 24 3.17 -4.69 7.71
C PHE A 24 1.98 -5.48 8.26
N LEU A 25 1.37 -5.00 9.35
CA LEU A 25 0.16 -5.59 9.92
C LEU A 25 -0.98 -5.65 8.91
N PHE A 26 -1.19 -4.56 8.15
CA PHE A 26 -2.17 -4.54 7.08
C PHE A 26 -1.89 -5.62 6.03
N VAL A 27 -0.65 -5.75 5.57
CA VAL A 27 -0.25 -6.76 4.57
C VAL A 27 -0.53 -8.18 5.07
N VAL A 28 -0.19 -8.46 6.34
CA VAL A 28 -0.43 -9.77 6.95
C VAL A 28 -1.92 -10.08 7.03
N LEU A 29 -2.72 -9.18 7.59
CA LEU A 29 -4.16 -9.38 7.75
C LEU A 29 -4.85 -9.50 6.39
N ALA A 30 -4.55 -8.61 5.45
CA ALA A 30 -5.10 -8.64 4.11
C ALA A 30 -4.70 -9.93 3.37
N GLY A 31 -3.46 -10.38 3.52
CA GLY A 31 -2.98 -11.64 2.96
C GLY A 31 -3.73 -12.86 3.48
N ILE A 32 -3.96 -12.94 4.79
CA ILE A 32 -4.74 -14.02 5.43
C ILE A 32 -6.19 -13.99 4.95
N VAL A 33 -6.85 -12.83 4.99
CA VAL A 33 -8.25 -12.68 4.55
C VAL A 33 -8.39 -13.02 3.07
N SER A 34 -7.38 -12.67 2.26
CA SER A 34 -7.42 -12.91 0.83
C SER A 34 -7.62 -14.39 0.49
N THR A 35 -7.15 -15.33 1.31
CA THR A 35 -7.20 -16.79 1.03
C THR A 35 -8.60 -17.29 0.64
N LYS A 36 -9.65 -16.65 1.16
CA LYS A 36 -11.07 -16.96 0.87
C LYS A 36 -11.55 -16.43 -0.49
N SER A 37 -10.81 -15.54 -1.12
CA SER A 37 -11.14 -14.92 -2.40
C SER A 37 -10.32 -15.51 -3.55
N LYS A 38 -10.87 -15.47 -4.76
CA LYS A 38 -10.18 -15.92 -5.98
C LYS A 38 -9.06 -14.94 -6.36
N LEU A 39 -7.96 -15.47 -6.88
CA LEU A 39 -6.74 -14.69 -7.15
C LEU A 39 -6.97 -13.55 -8.16
N TYR A 40 -7.76 -13.77 -9.21
CA TYR A 40 -8.09 -12.73 -10.19
C TYR A 40 -8.86 -11.55 -9.58
N ILE A 41 -9.71 -11.79 -8.58
CA ILE A 41 -10.45 -10.74 -7.89
C ILE A 41 -9.48 -9.86 -7.10
N ILE A 42 -8.48 -10.47 -6.47
CA ILE A 42 -7.47 -9.76 -5.68
C ILE A 42 -6.60 -8.89 -6.59
N PHE A 43 -6.21 -9.40 -7.76
CA PHE A 43 -5.49 -8.63 -8.76
C PHE A 43 -6.29 -7.42 -9.25
N LEU A 44 -7.57 -7.63 -9.59
CA LEU A 44 -8.47 -6.54 -10.03
C LEU A 44 -8.66 -5.48 -8.95
N ILE A 45 -8.93 -5.91 -7.70
CA ILE A 45 -9.07 -5.00 -6.57
C ILE A 45 -7.79 -4.22 -6.37
N ASN A 46 -6.61 -4.85 -6.45
CA ASN A 46 -5.34 -4.16 -6.24
C ASN A 46 -5.12 -3.06 -7.28
N ILE A 47 -5.34 -3.36 -8.57
CA ILE A 47 -5.25 -2.38 -9.66
C ILE A 47 -6.19 -1.21 -9.43
N LEU A 48 -7.48 -1.48 -9.19
CA LEU A 48 -8.48 -0.44 -8.91
C LEU A 48 -8.05 0.42 -7.72
N THR A 49 -7.54 -0.22 -6.68
CA THR A 49 -7.11 0.45 -5.48
C THR A 49 -5.90 1.34 -5.75
N ILE A 50 -4.92 0.95 -6.58
CA ILE A 50 -3.79 1.81 -6.99
C ILE A 50 -4.30 3.06 -7.71
N PHE A 51 -5.20 2.90 -8.68
CA PHE A 51 -5.78 4.05 -9.39
C PHE A 51 -6.51 5.02 -8.45
N ILE A 52 -7.34 4.48 -7.55
CA ILE A 52 -8.02 5.28 -6.53
C ILE A 52 -7.00 5.97 -5.61
N SER A 53 -5.90 5.30 -5.27
CA SER A 53 -4.83 5.86 -4.44
C SER A 53 -4.13 7.02 -5.11
N VAL A 54 -3.84 6.92 -6.42
CA VAL A 54 -3.26 8.02 -7.19
C VAL A 54 -4.22 9.20 -7.26
N ALA A 55 -5.51 8.95 -7.53
CA ALA A 55 -6.52 10.01 -7.61
C ALA A 55 -6.71 10.73 -6.26
N LEU A 56 -6.77 9.98 -5.16
CA LEU A 56 -6.88 10.55 -3.82
C LEU A 56 -5.59 11.22 -3.36
N GLY A 57 -4.42 10.64 -3.69
CA GLY A 57 -3.13 11.25 -3.38
C GLY A 57 -3.01 12.65 -3.99
N LYS A 58 -3.34 12.81 -5.26
CA LYS A 58 -3.37 14.13 -5.93
C LYS A 58 -4.29 15.17 -5.27
N ARG A 59 -5.35 14.74 -4.58
CA ARG A 59 -6.34 15.64 -3.97
C ARG A 59 -6.06 15.96 -2.50
N PHE A 60 -5.53 15.00 -1.75
CA PHE A 60 -5.46 15.07 -0.29
C PHE A 60 -4.02 15.15 0.24
N ILE A 61 -3.04 14.78 -0.56
CA ILE A 61 -1.64 14.91 -0.20
C ILE A 61 -1.17 16.28 -0.67
N THR A 62 -1.18 17.25 0.25
CA THR A 62 -0.42 18.49 0.10
C THR A 62 1.00 18.14 0.57
N PRO A 63 1.98 17.97 -0.33
CA PRO A 63 3.26 17.37 0.03
C PRO A 63 3.99 18.26 1.04
N PRO A 64 4.24 17.81 2.28
CA PRO A 64 5.12 18.52 3.20
C PRO A 64 6.59 18.18 2.93
N ASN A 65 6.86 17.04 2.27
CA ASN A 65 8.18 16.45 2.09
C ASN A 65 8.41 16.05 0.64
N GLU A 66 9.01 16.96 -0.15
CA GLU A 66 9.45 16.67 -1.52
C GLU A 66 10.45 15.51 -1.59
N ILE A 67 11.19 15.24 -0.50
CA ILE A 67 12.22 14.20 -0.42
C ILE A 67 11.65 12.80 -0.66
N TRP A 68 10.46 12.48 -0.13
CA TRP A 68 9.86 11.14 -0.30
C TRP A 68 9.39 10.90 -1.75
N PHE A 69 9.11 11.99 -2.46
CA PHE A 69 8.64 11.95 -3.83
C PHE A 69 9.78 12.08 -4.85
N ASN A 70 10.98 12.49 -4.44
CA ASN A 70 12.12 12.64 -5.34
C ASN A 70 12.82 11.29 -5.57
N PRO A 71 13.27 10.92 -6.79
CA PRO A 71 13.24 11.68 -8.04
C PRO A 71 12.01 11.47 -8.93
N PHE A 72 11.11 10.55 -8.59
CA PHE A 72 10.12 10.03 -9.54
C PHE A 72 8.70 10.62 -9.43
N GLY A 73 8.46 11.47 -8.43
CA GLY A 73 7.19 12.11 -8.10
C GLY A 73 6.21 11.22 -7.32
N MET A 74 5.15 11.87 -6.80
CA MET A 74 4.12 11.24 -5.97
C MET A 74 3.37 10.09 -6.64
N ASN A 75 3.02 10.25 -7.92
CA ASN A 75 2.29 9.20 -8.63
C ASN A 75 3.11 7.90 -8.70
N PHE A 76 4.41 8.02 -8.99
CA PHE A 76 5.30 6.88 -9.03
C PHE A 76 5.45 6.24 -7.66
N ALA A 77 5.66 7.04 -6.61
CA ALA A 77 5.77 6.54 -5.24
C ALA A 77 4.51 5.74 -4.81
N ILE A 78 3.31 6.25 -5.14
CA ILE A 78 2.04 5.58 -4.84
C ILE A 78 1.93 4.24 -5.62
N ILE A 79 2.26 4.24 -6.91
CA ILE A 79 2.20 3.03 -7.73
C ILE A 79 3.21 1.98 -7.22
N PHE A 80 4.46 2.39 -7.00
CA PHE A 80 5.53 1.52 -6.54
C PHE A 80 5.23 0.89 -5.18
N THR A 81 4.78 1.69 -4.21
CA THR A 81 4.38 1.18 -2.89
C THR A 81 3.17 0.24 -2.99
N GLY A 82 2.19 0.54 -3.85
CA GLY A 82 1.07 -0.36 -4.14
C GLY A 82 1.51 -1.73 -4.66
N ILE A 83 2.50 -1.76 -5.56
CA ILE A 83 3.10 -3.00 -6.08
C ILE A 83 3.80 -3.79 -4.98
N ILE A 84 4.63 -3.15 -4.14
CA ILE A 84 5.31 -3.81 -3.02
C ILE A 84 4.30 -4.44 -2.07
N ILE A 85 3.26 -3.70 -1.71
CA ILE A 85 2.21 -4.19 -0.81
C ILE A 85 1.46 -5.37 -1.45
N PHE A 86 1.20 -5.31 -2.75
CA PHE A 86 0.60 -6.43 -3.48
C PHE A 86 1.46 -7.69 -3.42
N ILE A 87 2.77 -7.57 -3.66
CA ILE A 87 3.72 -8.67 -3.56
C ILE A 87 3.68 -9.27 -2.15
N GLY A 88 3.77 -8.44 -1.11
CA GLY A 88 3.71 -8.89 0.28
C GLY A 88 2.41 -9.64 0.60
N LEU A 89 1.27 -9.13 0.13
CA LEU A 89 -0.03 -9.77 0.31
C LEU A 89 -0.07 -11.16 -0.33
N ILE A 90 0.44 -11.28 -1.55
CA ILE A 90 0.51 -12.56 -2.28
C ILE A 90 1.42 -13.56 -1.56
N ILE A 91 2.59 -13.13 -1.05
CA ILE A 91 3.49 -13.97 -0.26
C ILE A 91 2.76 -14.50 0.98
N VAL A 92 2.14 -13.62 1.77
CA VAL A 92 1.41 -14.02 2.98
C VAL A 92 0.27 -14.98 2.64
N ARG A 93 -0.47 -14.72 1.55
CA ARG A 93 -1.52 -15.62 1.06
C ARG A 93 -0.97 -17.02 0.81
N PHE A 94 0.12 -17.15 0.07
CA PHE A 94 0.71 -18.45 -0.25
C PHE A 94 1.20 -19.19 0.99
N VAL A 95 1.78 -18.49 1.95
CA VAL A 95 2.18 -19.08 3.24
C VAL A 95 0.96 -19.54 4.04
N SER A 96 -0.10 -18.73 4.05
CA SER A 96 -1.34 -19.03 4.77
C SER A 96 -2.10 -20.22 4.18
N LEU A 97 -2.07 -20.41 2.85
CA LEU A 97 -2.68 -21.55 2.16
C LEU A 97 -1.95 -22.89 2.40
N LYS A 98 -0.69 -22.86 2.84
CA LYS A 98 0.08 -24.07 3.14
C LYS A 98 -0.17 -24.62 4.55
N LYS A 99 -0.97 -23.92 5.36
CA LYS A 99 -1.43 -24.36 6.68
C LYS A 99 -2.75 -25.09 6.56
#